data_AF-A0A935WJS9-F1
#
_entry.id   AF-A0A935WJS9-F1
#
_cell.length_a   1.000
_cell.length_b   1.000
_cell.length_c   1.000
_cell.angle_alpha   90.00
_cell.angle_beta   90.00
_cell.angle_gamma   90.00
#
_symmetry.space_group_name_H-M   'P 1'
#
loop_
_entity.id
_entity.type
_entity.pdbx_description
1 polymer ?
#
loop_
_entity_poly.entity_id
_entity_poly.type
_entity_poly.pdbx_seq_one_letter_code
_entity_poly.pdbx_strand_id
1 'polypeptide(L)'
;MLDLITLRTLRRDHPDLFYRQDWFEDEPFMDTPLQRTLSVDPLPLPSGVLSFPEVPKQWMGDLPTAVQLADLYVRFPESPTWSRYLWCRDTDREGQRIYVGSNGKGLEIHRHLHLTSRWGVPLWL
;
A
#
# COMPACT_ATOMS: atom_id res chain seq x y z
N MET A 1 5.45 -24.93 -10.04
CA MET A 1 5.80 -23.83 -9.11
C MET A 1 4.49 -23.28 -8.60
N LEU A 2 4.35 -23.10 -7.29
CA LEU A 2 3.24 -22.31 -6.76
C LEU A 2 3.58 -20.85 -7.06
N ASP A 3 2.70 -20.15 -7.79
CA ASP A 3 2.87 -18.73 -8.03
C ASP A 3 2.79 -18.00 -6.68
N LEU A 4 3.81 -17.19 -6.40
CA LEU A 4 3.83 -16.34 -5.21
C LEU A 4 2.81 -15.22 -5.40
N ILE A 5 1.94 -15.02 -4.42
CA ILE A 5 1.02 -13.88 -4.42
C ILE A 5 1.86 -12.62 -4.16
N THR A 6 1.92 -11.74 -5.14
CA THR A 6 2.49 -10.39 -5.07
C THR A 6 1.42 -9.37 -5.47
N LEU A 7 1.68 -8.09 -5.22
CA LEU A 7 0.79 -7.01 -5.68
C LEU A 7 0.65 -7.00 -7.20
N ARG A 8 1.73 -7.33 -7.94
CA ARG A 8 1.70 -7.53 -9.39
C ARG A 8 0.75 -8.65 -9.80
N THR A 9 0.82 -9.81 -9.15
CA THR A 9 -0.09 -10.93 -9.46
C THR A 9 -1.53 -10.59 -9.10
N LEU A 10 -1.80 -9.93 -7.97
CA LEU A 10 -3.14 -9.52 -7.58
C LEU A 10 -3.75 -8.55 -8.60
N ARG A 11 -2.98 -7.58 -9.09
CA ARG A 11 -3.42 -6.66 -10.16
C ARG A 11 -3.72 -7.37 -11.47
N ARG A 12 -2.88 -8.33 -11.85
CA ARG A 12 -3.07 -9.14 -13.06
C ARG A 12 -4.33 -10.00 -12.96
N ASP A 13 -4.57 -10.59 -11.79
CA ASP A 13 -5.63 -11.57 -11.58
C ASP A 13 -6.98 -10.91 -11.25
N HIS A 14 -6.97 -9.67 -10.75
CA HIS A 14 -8.16 -8.89 -10.39
C HIS A 14 -8.15 -7.46 -10.96
N PRO A 15 -7.95 -7.25 -12.27
CA PRO A 15 -7.72 -5.92 -12.84
C PRO A 15 -8.87 -4.93 -12.60
N ASP A 16 -10.11 -5.42 -12.49
CA ASP A 16 -11.30 -4.58 -12.24
C ASP A 16 -11.39 -4.05 -10.81
N LEU A 17 -10.63 -4.63 -9.87
CA LEU A 17 -10.58 -4.18 -8.48
C LEU A 17 -9.51 -3.11 -8.23
N PHE A 18 -8.62 -2.83 -9.19
CA PHE A 18 -7.53 -1.87 -9.00
C PHE A 18 -7.75 -0.61 -9.82
N TYR A 19 -7.51 0.53 -9.18
CA TYR A 19 -7.47 1.80 -9.89
C TYR A 19 -6.29 1.83 -10.86
N ARG A 20 -6.52 2.40 -12.04
CA ARG A 20 -5.55 2.47 -13.13
C ARG A 20 -4.49 3.53 -12.83
N GLN A 21 -3.34 3.07 -12.37
CA GLN A 21 -2.12 3.83 -12.12
C GLN A 21 -0.92 3.00 -12.56
N ASP A 22 0.09 3.67 -13.10
CA ASP A 22 1.29 3.07 -13.69
C ASP A 22 2.59 3.49 -12.99
N TRP A 23 2.56 4.57 -12.18
CA TRP A 23 3.77 5.14 -11.56
C TRP A 23 4.59 4.14 -10.71
N PHE A 24 3.95 3.10 -10.19
CA PHE A 24 4.57 2.10 -9.33
C PHE A 24 4.91 0.78 -10.03
N GLU A 25 4.71 0.64 -11.33
CA GLU A 25 4.85 -0.67 -12.01
C GLU A 25 6.24 -1.30 -11.87
N ASP A 26 7.27 -0.47 -11.72
CA ASP A 26 8.67 -0.88 -11.54
C ASP A 26 9.14 -0.76 -10.08
N GLU A 27 8.25 -0.49 -9.12
CA GLU A 27 8.64 -0.31 -7.72
C GLU A 27 8.89 -1.66 -7.01
N PRO A 28 9.90 -1.76 -6.12
CA PRO A 28 10.25 -3.03 -5.48
C PRO A 28 9.11 -3.70 -4.70
N PHE A 29 8.19 -2.90 -4.14
CA PHE A 29 7.05 -3.41 -3.38
C PHE A 29 6.04 -4.17 -4.26
N MET A 30 6.06 -3.98 -5.58
CA MET A 30 5.17 -4.70 -6.50
C MET A 30 5.41 -6.21 -6.50
N ASP A 31 6.66 -6.61 -6.27
CA ASP A 31 7.11 -7.99 -6.34
C ASP A 31 7.40 -8.59 -4.96
N THR A 32 7.08 -7.85 -3.88
CA THR A 32 7.17 -8.36 -2.52
C THR A 32 6.16 -9.51 -2.33
N PRO A 33 6.62 -10.72 -2.01
CA PRO A 33 5.72 -11.85 -1.78
C PRO A 33 4.85 -11.61 -0.56
N LEU A 34 3.59 -12.04 -0.64
CA LEU A 34 2.68 -12.13 0.49
C LEU A 34 3.31 -13.06 1.53
N GLN A 35 3.86 -12.47 2.58
CA GLN A 35 4.38 -13.22 3.70
C GLN A 35 3.22 -13.72 4.55
N ARG A 36 3.08 -15.04 4.63
CA ARG A 36 2.23 -15.68 5.64
C ARG A 36 2.92 -15.52 6.98
N THR A 37 2.47 -14.56 7.78
CA THR A 37 2.88 -14.46 9.18
C THR A 37 2.30 -15.65 9.95
N LEU A 38 3.13 -16.37 10.70
CA LEU A 38 2.73 -17.53 11.52
C LEU A 38 1.62 -17.20 12.54
N SER A 39 1.45 -15.92 12.89
CA SER A 39 0.53 -15.51 13.96
C SER A 39 -0.89 -15.27 13.49
N VAL A 40 -1.12 -14.87 12.23
CA VAL A 40 -2.46 -14.67 11.65
C VAL A 40 -2.36 -14.78 10.13
N ASP A 41 -2.98 -15.81 9.56
CA ASP A 41 -3.15 -16.01 8.12
C ASP A 41 -4.56 -16.57 7.86
N PRO A 42 -5.42 -15.87 7.10
CA PRO A 42 -5.17 -14.59 6.42
C PRO A 42 -5.28 -13.38 7.36
N LEU A 43 -4.68 -12.25 6.96
CA LEU A 43 -4.83 -10.97 7.69
C LEU A 43 -6.33 -10.66 7.83
N PRO A 44 -6.86 -10.43 9.04
CA PRO A 44 -8.26 -10.09 9.25
C PRO A 44 -8.50 -8.61 8.95
N LEU A 45 -9.77 -8.23 8.77
CA LEU A 45 -10.14 -6.82 8.74
C LEU A 45 -9.74 -6.15 10.06
N PRO A 46 -9.18 -4.93 10.03
CA PRO A 46 -8.89 -4.19 11.23
C PRO A 46 -10.19 -3.83 11.97
N SER A 47 -10.20 -3.96 13.30
CA SER A 47 -11.35 -3.62 14.15
C SER A 47 -11.62 -2.10 14.22
N GLY A 48 -10.67 -1.28 13.75
CA GLY A 48 -10.78 0.16 13.63
C GLY A 48 -9.58 0.77 12.91
N VAL A 49 -9.72 2.02 12.47
CA VAL A 49 -8.64 2.77 11.81
C VAL A 49 -8.43 4.09 12.56
N LEU A 50 -7.21 4.32 13.04
CA LEU A 50 -6.82 5.58 13.67
C LEU A 50 -6.32 6.55 12.59
N SER A 51 -6.71 7.83 12.71
CA SER A 51 -6.23 8.88 11.80
C SER A 51 -4.91 9.44 12.31
N PHE A 52 -3.80 9.01 11.72
CA PHE A 52 -2.49 9.60 11.95
C PHE A 52 -1.94 10.19 10.64
N PRO A 53 -1.64 11.51 10.60
CA PRO A 53 -1.08 12.15 9.41
C PRO A 53 0.34 11.63 9.11
N GLU A 54 1.05 11.15 10.12
CA GLU A 54 2.32 10.46 9.96
C GLU A 54 2.40 9.29 10.95
N VAL A 55 2.84 8.12 10.48
CA VAL A 55 3.09 6.98 11.35
C VAL A 55 4.43 7.18 12.07
N PRO A 56 4.49 7.06 13.41
CA PRO A 56 5.74 7.07 14.14
C PRO A 56 6.69 5.97 13.62
N LYS A 57 7.98 6.29 13.43
CA LYS A 57 8.96 5.35 12.85
C LYS A 57 8.99 3.99 13.57
N GLN A 58 8.81 3.99 14.89
CA GLN A 58 8.80 2.78 15.69
C GLN A 58 7.64 1.81 15.36
N TRP A 59 6.56 2.28 14.74
CA TRP A 59 5.43 1.43 14.35
C TRP A 59 5.56 0.89 12.93
N MET A 60 6.54 1.36 12.15
CA MET A 60 6.70 0.98 10.75
C MET A 60 6.93 -0.53 10.57
N GLY A 61 7.65 -1.17 11.50
CA GLY A 61 7.90 -2.62 11.45
C GLY A 61 6.63 -3.47 11.67
N ASP A 62 5.64 -2.89 12.36
CA ASP A 62 4.40 -3.57 12.75
C ASP A 62 3.27 -3.37 11.73
N LEU A 63 3.45 -2.48 10.74
CA LEU A 63 2.46 -2.26 9.69
C LEU A 63 2.43 -3.43 8.69
N PRO A 64 1.26 -3.72 8.09
CA PRO A 64 1.18 -4.69 7.00
C PRO A 64 1.95 -4.19 5.76
N THR A 65 2.29 -5.10 4.86
CA THR A 65 2.77 -4.75 3.51
C THR A 65 1.62 -4.30 2.62
N ALA A 66 1.93 -3.62 1.52
CA ALA A 66 0.99 -3.26 0.47
C ALA A 66 0.32 -4.50 -0.14
N VAL A 67 1.06 -5.60 -0.33
CA VAL A 67 0.47 -6.86 -0.82
C VAL A 67 -0.51 -7.47 0.19
N GLN A 68 -0.26 -7.38 1.49
CA GLN A 68 -1.19 -7.86 2.52
C GLN A 68 -2.48 -7.02 2.54
N LEU A 69 -2.37 -5.70 2.39
CA LEU A 69 -3.54 -4.82 2.28
C LEU A 69 -4.30 -5.04 0.97
N ALA A 70 -3.61 -5.25 -0.15
CA ALA A 70 -4.25 -5.53 -1.42
C ALA A 70 -4.98 -6.88 -1.42
N ASP A 71 -4.38 -7.93 -0.86
CA ASP A 71 -5.04 -9.21 -0.65
C ASP A 71 -6.30 -9.07 0.23
N LEU A 72 -6.21 -8.27 1.30
CA LEU A 72 -7.35 -7.96 2.16
C LEU A 72 -8.46 -7.22 1.40
N TYR A 73 -8.11 -6.30 0.50
CA TYR A 73 -9.08 -5.59 -0.34
C TYR A 73 -9.77 -6.53 -1.32
N VAL A 74 -9.00 -7.41 -1.99
CA VAL A 74 -9.56 -8.42 -2.90
C VAL A 74 -10.58 -9.32 -2.20
N ARG A 75 -10.31 -9.71 -0.94
CA ARG A 75 -11.23 -10.52 -0.14
C ARG A 75 -12.45 -9.75 0.38
N PHE A 76 -12.30 -8.46 0.67
CA PHE A 76 -13.34 -7.64 1.31
C PHE A 76 -13.44 -6.23 0.70
N PRO A 77 -13.76 -6.07 -0.60
CA PRO A 77 -13.69 -4.77 -1.28
C PRO A 77 -14.72 -3.76 -0.76
N GLU A 78 -15.86 -4.25 -0.25
CA GLU A 78 -16.96 -3.45 0.30
C GLU A 78 -16.79 -3.08 1.78
N SER A 79 -15.66 -3.44 2.40
CA SER A 79 -15.44 -3.14 3.82
C SER A 79 -15.38 -1.62 4.07
N PRO A 80 -16.07 -1.10 5.10
CA PRO A 80 -15.98 0.30 5.49
C PRO A 80 -14.55 0.78 5.81
N THR A 81 -13.63 -0.15 6.11
CA THR A 81 -12.20 0.14 6.28
C THR A 81 -11.63 0.93 5.10
N TRP A 82 -12.09 0.65 3.87
CA TRP A 82 -11.59 1.27 2.64
C TRP A 82 -12.13 2.67 2.36
N SER A 83 -12.97 3.21 3.26
CA SER A 83 -13.27 4.65 3.31
C SER A 83 -12.06 5.51 3.71
N ARG A 84 -10.94 4.87 4.04
CA ARG A 84 -9.68 5.49 4.41
C ARG A 84 -8.53 4.84 3.65
N TYR A 85 -7.44 5.58 3.54
CA TYR A 85 -6.15 5.03 3.13
C TYR A 85 -5.41 4.53 4.36
N LEU A 86 -4.81 3.36 4.23
CA LEU A 86 -4.10 2.67 5.29
C LEU A 86 -2.60 2.73 5.02
N TRP A 87 -1.85 3.15 6.01
CA TRP A 87 -0.39 3.07 5.98
C TRP A 87 0.09 1.62 5.92
N CYS A 88 1.17 1.40 5.20
CA CYS A 88 1.86 0.11 5.13
C CYS A 88 3.36 0.30 5.39
N ARG A 89 4.08 -0.80 5.60
CA ARG A 89 5.52 -0.75 5.86
C ARG A 89 6.38 -0.55 4.61
N ASP A 90 5.79 -0.70 3.42
CA ASP A 90 6.51 -0.61 2.16
C ASP A 90 6.83 0.85 1.79
N THR A 91 7.91 1.02 1.03
CA THR A 91 8.36 2.30 0.48
C THR A 91 8.65 2.17 -1.00
N ASP A 92 8.56 3.28 -1.74
CA ASP A 92 9.11 3.33 -3.09
C ASP A 92 10.65 3.27 -3.07
N ARG A 93 11.26 3.19 -4.25
CA ARG A 93 12.72 3.13 -4.45
C ARG A 93 13.48 4.32 -3.87
N GLU A 94 12.82 5.47 -3.70
CA GLU A 94 13.39 6.68 -3.10
C GLU A 94 13.19 6.70 -1.58
N GLY A 95 12.64 5.64 -0.99
CA GLY A 95 12.35 5.52 0.43
C GLY A 95 11.12 6.30 0.88
N GLN A 96 10.28 6.77 -0.05
CA GLN A 96 9.03 7.45 0.28
C GLN A 96 7.98 6.44 0.73
N ARG A 97 7.22 6.80 1.77
CA ARG A 97 6.18 5.93 2.32
C ARG A 97 5.01 5.85 1.36
N ILE A 98 4.38 4.67 1.31
CA ILE A 98 3.15 4.46 0.55
C ILE A 98 2.00 4.02 1.46
N TYR A 99 0.79 4.23 0.97
CA TYR A 99 -0.45 3.84 1.62
C TYR A 99 -1.44 3.36 0.57
N VAL A 100 -2.36 2.50 1.00
CA VAL A 100 -3.31 1.79 0.14
C VAL A 100 -4.73 2.08 0.58
N GLY A 101 -5.64 2.38 -0.34
CA GLY A 101 -7.04 2.68 -0.03
C GLY A 101 -7.92 2.59 -1.27
N SER A 102 -9.22 2.86 -1.14
CA SER A 102 -10.13 2.94 -2.29
C SER A 102 -10.45 4.39 -2.62
N ASN A 103 -10.39 4.75 -3.90
CA ASN A 103 -10.83 6.06 -4.38
C ASN A 103 -12.27 6.03 -4.96
N GLY A 104 -13.01 4.95 -4.69
CA GLY A 104 -14.34 4.71 -5.27
C GLY A 104 -14.33 4.13 -6.69
N LYS A 105 -13.15 3.97 -7.31
CA LYS A 105 -12.96 3.33 -8.62
C LYS A 105 -12.07 2.08 -8.56
N GLY A 106 -11.75 1.62 -7.36
CA GLY A 106 -10.86 0.49 -7.09
C GLY A 106 -9.77 0.82 -6.08
N LEU A 107 -8.94 -0.17 -5.78
CA LEU A 107 -7.78 -0.05 -4.92
C LEU A 107 -6.73 0.86 -5.56
N GLU A 108 -6.37 1.91 -4.83
CA GLU A 108 -5.38 2.90 -5.20
C GLU A 108 -4.14 2.78 -4.30
N ILE A 109 -2.97 2.91 -4.91
CA ILE A 109 -1.70 3.04 -4.19
C ILE A 109 -1.25 4.48 -4.35
N HIS A 110 -0.97 5.10 -3.22
CA HIS A 110 -0.60 6.50 -3.17
C HIS A 110 0.65 6.65 -2.31
N ARG A 111 1.54 7.54 -2.72
CA ARG A 111 2.80 7.86 -2.05
C ARG A 111 2.68 9.17 -1.30
N HIS A 112 3.28 9.23 -0.11
CA HIS A 112 3.45 10.47 0.62
C HIS A 112 4.80 11.10 0.21
N LEU A 113 4.77 12.16 -0.59
CA LEU A 113 5.98 12.87 -0.98
C LEU A 113 6.53 13.66 0.21
N HIS A 114 7.56 13.11 0.87
CA HIS A 114 8.37 13.86 1.80
C HIS A 114 9.38 14.70 1.02
N LEU A 115 9.34 16.03 1.22
CA LEU A 115 10.32 16.94 0.62
C LEU A 115 11.72 16.60 1.16
N THR A 116 12.61 16.18 0.25
CA THR A 116 14.03 15.91 0.56
C THR A 116 14.89 17.15 0.30
N SER A 117 16.19 17.09 0.61
CA SER A 117 17.14 18.18 0.34
C SER A 117 17.33 18.48 -1.16
N ARG A 118 16.75 17.68 -2.06
CA ARG A 118 16.81 17.88 -3.52
C ARG A 118 15.77 18.89 -4.03
N TRP A 119 14.82 19.31 -3.21
CA TRP A 119 13.75 20.23 -3.61
C TRP A 119 14.15 21.67 -3.29
N GLY A 120 14.00 22.56 -4.28
CA GLY A 120 14.30 23.98 -4.15
C GLY A 120 13.08 24.83 -4.50
N VAL A 121 13.04 26.03 -3.94
CA VAL A 121 12.10 27.07 -4.36
C VAL A 121 12.80 27.90 -5.44
N PRO A 122 12.25 28.02 -6.66
CA PRO A 122 12.83 28.91 -7.66
C PRO A 122 12.68 30.35 -7.19
N LEU A 123 13.79 31.06 -7.04
CA LEU A 123 13.82 32.49 -6.76
C LEU A 123 14.16 33.23 -8.05
N TRP A 124 13.25 34.09 -8.49
CA TRP A 124 13.52 35.06 -9.55
C TRP A 124 13.77 36.40 -8.85
N LEU A 125 15.03 36.85 -8.86
CA LEU A 125 15.42 38.18 -8.36
C LEU A 125 14.91 39.28 -9.30
#